data_AF-A0A1V6R293-F1
#
_entry.id   AF-A0A1V6R293-F1
#
_cell.length_a   1.000
_cell.length_b   1.000
_cell.length_c   1.000
_cell.angle_alpha   90.00
_cell.angle_beta   90.00
_cell.angle_gamma   90.00
#
_symmetry.space_group_name_H-M   'P 1'
#
loop_
_entity.id
_entity.type
_entity.pdbx_description
1 polymer ?
#
loop_
_entity_poly.entity_id
_entity_poly.type
_entity_poly.pdbx_seq_one_letter_code
_entity_poly.pdbx_strand_id
1 'polypeptide(L)'
;MSSSFSTWLLKGINTGTVITLNQPFFSKWRILKKLNEYEFQVNQEENNDYGSRSFASAKFECSDPKRSSKKAFMRMYIQLPHRKTEMDDADTRGRQAVAFTPPELNAYQDLTQNHSSNTPKLIGYKTGTQDRSGLVPGGFIIWLVWEIVPGLRLGDDDGAGPFWALESEEREQVRTAFVNALPYFVGRLSKTSKRRRPLEFAE
;
A
#
# COMPACT_ATOMS: atom_id res chain seq x y z
N MET A 1 6.98 13.03 21.14
CA MET A 1 7.01 11.81 21.97
C MET A 1 6.25 10.73 21.21
N SER A 2 6.97 9.78 20.62
CA SER A 2 6.36 8.69 19.86
C SER A 2 5.68 7.73 20.83
N SER A 3 4.38 7.55 20.67
CA SER A 3 3.58 6.67 21.52
C SER A 3 4.10 5.24 21.41
N SER A 4 4.29 4.61 22.58
CA SER A 4 4.61 3.20 22.77
C SER A 4 3.85 2.29 21.81
N PHE A 5 4.60 1.49 21.03
CA PHE A 5 4.22 0.39 20.13
C PHE A 5 2.80 -0.18 20.31
N SER A 6 1.80 0.46 19.71
CA SER A 6 0.53 -0.19 19.38
C SER A 6 0.66 -0.82 18.01
N THR A 7 1.28 -1.99 17.93
CA THR A 7 1.31 -2.75 16.67
C THR A 7 -0.02 -3.44 16.46
N TRP A 8 -0.98 -2.74 15.86
CA TRP A 8 -2.30 -3.27 15.50
C TRP A 8 -2.21 -4.61 14.75
N LEU A 9 -1.10 -4.85 14.05
CA LEU A 9 -0.93 -6.01 13.18
C LEU A 9 -0.08 -7.14 13.79
N LEU A 10 0.33 -7.07 15.06
CA LEU A 10 1.14 -8.13 15.68
C LEU A 10 0.37 -9.43 15.94
N LYS A 11 -0.95 -9.41 16.14
CA LYS A 11 -1.70 -10.60 16.61
C LYS A 11 -2.44 -11.39 15.54
N GLY A 12 -2.57 -10.88 14.31
CA GLY A 12 -3.46 -11.47 13.31
C GLY A 12 -2.80 -12.18 12.12
N ILE A 13 -1.53 -11.89 11.82
CA ILE A 13 -0.91 -12.32 10.56
C ILE A 13 0.42 -13.02 10.88
N ASN A 14 0.34 -14.34 10.96
CA ASN A 14 1.49 -15.18 11.27
C ASN A 14 2.29 -15.54 10.01
N THR A 15 3.59 -15.76 10.17
CA THR A 15 4.39 -16.45 9.16
C THR A 15 3.73 -17.78 8.78
N GLY A 16 3.70 -18.09 7.48
CA GLY A 16 3.03 -19.26 6.94
C GLY A 16 1.57 -19.03 6.51
N THR A 17 0.94 -17.92 6.92
CA THR A 17 -0.41 -17.56 6.48
C THR A 17 -0.46 -17.42 4.97
N VAL A 18 -1.47 -18.02 4.34
CA VAL A 18 -1.69 -17.95 2.88
C VAL A 18 -2.82 -16.97 2.58
N ILE A 19 -2.47 -15.87 1.91
CA ILE A 19 -3.43 -14.89 1.44
C ILE A 19 -3.85 -15.25 0.02
N THR A 20 -5.16 -15.19 -0.22
CA THR A 20 -5.76 -15.40 -1.54
C THR A 20 -6.18 -14.07 -2.13
N LEU A 21 -5.66 -13.77 -3.31
CA LEU A 21 -5.98 -12.59 -4.11
C LEU A 21 -6.90 -12.99 -5.25
N ASN A 22 -7.80 -12.10 -5.63
CA ASN A 22 -8.84 -12.37 -6.64
C ASN A 22 -8.76 -11.46 -7.86
N GLN A 23 -7.86 -10.47 -7.86
CA GLN A 23 -7.68 -9.53 -8.96
C GLN A 23 -6.19 -9.39 -9.32
N PRO A 24 -5.83 -9.11 -10.59
CA PRO A 24 -6.69 -9.26 -11.77
C PRO A 24 -7.02 -10.74 -12.06
N PHE A 25 -6.26 -11.67 -11.46
CA PHE A 25 -6.49 -13.10 -11.52
C PHE A 25 -6.34 -13.72 -10.13
N PHE A 26 -6.90 -14.91 -9.94
CA PHE A 26 -6.77 -15.63 -8.70
C PHE A 26 -5.32 -16.06 -8.45
N SER A 27 -4.78 -15.71 -7.28
CA SER A 27 -3.45 -16.14 -6.85
C SER A 27 -3.36 -16.35 -5.34
N LYS A 28 -2.39 -17.15 -4.90
CA LYS A 28 -2.16 -17.42 -3.48
C LYS A 28 -0.72 -17.07 -3.13
N TRP A 29 -0.53 -16.48 -1.96
CA TRP A 29 0.78 -16.01 -1.49
C TRP A 29 0.95 -16.34 -0.02
N ARG A 30 2.02 -17.07 0.30
CA ARG A 30 2.39 -17.44 1.66
C ARG A 30 3.29 -16.35 2.24
N ILE A 31 2.91 -15.79 3.38
CA ILE A 31 3.73 -14.82 4.10
C ILE A 31 4.94 -15.51 4.72
N LEU A 32 6.13 -14.98 4.46
CA LEU A 32 7.40 -15.48 5.00
C LEU A 32 7.84 -14.68 6.23
N LYS A 33 7.78 -13.35 6.15
CA LYS A 33 8.11 -12.45 7.27
C LYS A 33 7.48 -11.08 7.09
N LYS A 34 7.25 -10.38 8.21
CA LYS A 34 6.92 -8.95 8.24
C LYS A 34 8.20 -8.14 8.08
N LEU A 35 8.18 -7.14 7.21
CA LEU A 35 9.31 -6.25 6.91
C LEU A 35 9.19 -4.92 7.65
N ASN A 36 7.99 -4.35 7.66
CA ASN A 36 7.69 -3.14 8.42
C ASN A 36 6.20 -3.04 8.74
N GLU A 37 5.88 -2.10 9.61
CA GLU A 37 4.52 -1.71 9.98
C GLU A 37 4.50 -0.19 10.13
N TYR A 38 3.43 0.41 9.66
CA TYR A 38 3.16 1.83 9.73
C TYR A 38 1.72 2.02 10.17
N GLU A 39 1.48 2.98 11.05
CA GLU A 39 0.15 3.37 11.47
C GLU A 39 -0.03 4.88 11.30
N PHE A 40 -1.25 5.24 10.94
CA PHE A 40 -1.71 6.61 10.92
C PHE A 40 -3.13 6.63 11.47
N GLN A 41 -3.31 7.19 12.65
CA GLN A 41 -4.60 7.23 13.32
C GLN A 41 -4.96 8.66 13.66
N VAL A 42 -6.14 9.07 13.21
CA VAL A 42 -6.72 10.40 13.46
C VAL A 42 -7.93 10.31 14.38
N ASN A 43 -8.22 11.39 15.08
CA ASN A 43 -9.48 11.55 15.80
C ASN A 43 -10.63 11.91 14.84
N GLN A 44 -11.84 12.04 15.38
CA GLN A 44 -13.03 12.34 14.58
C GLN A 44 -13.02 13.75 13.98
N GLU A 45 -12.52 14.75 14.71
CA GLU A 45 -12.42 16.14 14.23
C GLU A 45 -11.45 16.22 13.03
N GLU A 46 -10.26 15.65 13.17
CA GLU A 46 -9.25 15.57 12.10
C GLU A 46 -9.76 14.81 10.87
N ASN A 47 -10.58 13.77 11.07
CA ASN A 47 -11.24 13.06 9.97
C ASN A 47 -12.24 13.97 9.24
N ASN A 48 -13.09 14.67 9.99
CA ASN A 48 -14.11 15.55 9.43
C ASN A 48 -13.49 16.74 8.70
N ASP A 49 -12.44 17.34 9.25
CA ASP A 49 -11.83 18.57 8.74
C ASP A 49 -10.93 18.32 7.52
N TYR A 50 -10.20 17.20 7.50
CA TYR A 50 -9.17 16.93 6.49
C TYR A 50 -9.47 15.71 5.59
N GLY A 51 -10.53 14.95 5.87
CA GLY A 51 -10.80 13.69 5.17
C GLY A 51 -9.73 12.61 5.40
N SER A 52 -8.90 12.79 6.43
CA SER A 52 -7.83 11.88 6.81
C SER A 52 -8.41 10.56 7.31
N ARG A 53 -7.90 9.43 6.83
CA ARG A 53 -8.42 8.10 7.19
C ARG A 53 -7.47 7.42 8.17
N SER A 54 -8.01 6.88 9.25
CA SER A 54 -7.24 6.06 10.19
C SER A 54 -6.94 4.69 9.57
N PHE A 55 -5.67 4.30 9.48
CA PHE A 55 -5.26 3.01 8.94
C PHE A 55 -3.93 2.50 9.51
N ALA A 56 -3.78 1.18 9.48
CA ALA A 56 -2.48 0.50 9.63
C ALA A 56 -2.09 -0.14 8.30
N SER A 57 -0.79 -0.19 8.05
CA SER A 57 -0.20 -0.87 6.90
C SER A 57 1.00 -1.70 7.32
N ALA A 58 1.09 -2.92 6.82
CA ALA A 58 2.27 -3.75 6.99
C ALA A 58 2.77 -4.26 5.65
N LYS A 59 4.09 -4.24 5.46
CA LYS A 59 4.76 -4.85 4.32
C LYS A 59 5.34 -6.19 4.72
N PHE A 60 5.22 -7.18 3.83
CA PHE A 60 5.70 -8.55 4.03
C PHE A 60 6.54 -9.02 2.85
N GLU A 61 7.47 -9.92 3.12
CA GLU A 61 8.03 -10.81 2.10
C GLU A 61 7.12 -12.05 2.01
N CYS A 62 6.77 -12.47 0.80
CA CYS A 62 5.91 -13.62 0.55
C CYS A 62 6.43 -14.46 -0.62
N SER A 63 5.91 -15.69 -0.74
CA SER A 63 6.23 -16.58 -1.87
C SER A 63 4.99 -17.30 -2.39
N ASP A 64 5.04 -17.72 -3.65
CA ASP A 64 4.04 -18.63 -4.21
C ASP A 64 4.07 -19.98 -3.45
N PRO A 65 2.94 -20.44 -2.86
CA PRO A 65 2.89 -21.70 -2.13
C PRO A 65 3.29 -22.93 -2.96
N LYS A 66 3.09 -22.88 -4.29
CA LYS A 66 3.43 -23.95 -5.24
C LYS A 66 4.84 -23.81 -5.81
N ARG A 67 5.42 -22.60 -5.76
CA ARG A 67 6.75 -22.29 -6.31
C ARG A 67 7.50 -21.41 -5.31
N SER A 68 8.09 -22.01 -4.28
CA SER A 68 8.74 -21.29 -3.18
C SER A 68 9.88 -20.36 -3.62
N SER A 69 10.51 -20.61 -4.77
CA SER A 69 11.51 -19.73 -5.37
C SER A 69 10.93 -18.41 -5.89
N LYS A 70 9.63 -18.37 -6.22
CA LYS A 70 8.94 -17.16 -6.67
C LYS A 70 8.56 -16.31 -5.47
N LYS A 71 9.41 -15.33 -5.15
CA LYS A 71 9.21 -14.36 -4.07
C LYS A 71 8.56 -13.07 -4.59
N ALA A 72 7.82 -12.41 -3.72
CA ALA A 72 7.17 -11.13 -3.97
C ALA A 72 7.08 -10.30 -2.68
N PHE A 73 6.85 -8.99 -2.82
CA PHE A 73 6.41 -8.18 -1.70
C PHE A 73 4.89 -8.17 -1.63
N MET A 74 4.39 -8.10 -0.40
CA MET A 74 2.97 -7.94 -0.11
C MET A 74 2.79 -6.74 0.80
N ARG A 75 1.70 -6.01 0.63
CA ARG A 75 1.24 -5.04 1.62
C ARG A 75 -0.21 -5.30 1.97
N MET A 76 -0.50 -5.12 3.24
CA MET A 76 -1.86 -5.00 3.75
C MET A 76 -2.12 -3.54 4.14
N TYR A 77 -3.33 -3.08 3.89
CA TYR A 77 -3.93 -1.91 4.52
C TYR A 77 -5.19 -2.36 5.28
N ILE A 78 -5.37 -1.89 6.50
CA ILE A 78 -6.58 -2.11 7.28
C ILE A 78 -7.04 -0.80 7.92
N GLN A 79 -8.34 -0.56 7.91
CA GLN A 79 -8.89 0.61 8.58
C GLN A 79 -8.77 0.45 10.10
N LEU A 80 -8.33 1.51 10.76
CA LEU A 80 -8.32 1.62 12.22
C LEU A 80 -9.51 2.47 12.68
N PRO A 81 -10.01 2.23 13.91
CA PRO A 81 -10.97 3.14 14.51
C PRO A 81 -10.33 4.53 14.73
N HIS A 82 -11.15 5.57 14.85
CA HIS A 82 -10.71 6.88 15.27
C HIS A 82 -10.06 6.81 16.66
N ARG A 83 -9.09 7.69 16.89
CA ARG A 83 -8.44 7.76 18.20
C ARG A 83 -9.49 8.01 19.28
N LYS A 84 -9.39 7.29 20.41
CA LYS A 84 -10.33 7.29 21.56
C LYS A 84 -11.64 6.50 21.34
N THR A 85 -11.81 5.82 20.20
CA THR A 85 -12.98 4.95 19.93
C THR A 85 -12.58 3.47 19.82
N GLU A 86 -11.33 3.14 20.13
CA GLU A 86 -10.77 1.79 19.98
C GLU A 86 -11.50 0.76 20.84
N MET A 87 -11.98 1.20 22.01
CA MET A 87 -12.65 0.36 23.00
C MET A 87 -14.18 0.41 22.87
N ASP A 88 -14.72 1.17 21.92
CA ASP A 88 -16.15 1.26 21.70
C ASP A 88 -16.70 -0.06 21.14
N ASP A 89 -18.01 -0.23 21.28
CA ASP A 89 -18.71 -1.39 20.75
C ASP A 89 -18.56 -1.49 19.22
N ALA A 90 -18.76 -2.70 18.70
CA ALA A 90 -18.58 -3.02 17.29
C ALA A 90 -19.47 -2.16 16.36
N ASP A 91 -20.67 -1.77 16.80
CA ASP A 91 -21.61 -1.00 15.99
C ASP A 91 -21.19 0.48 15.95
N THR A 92 -20.66 1.01 17.06
CA THR A 92 -20.06 2.36 17.11
C THR A 92 -18.80 2.46 16.26
N ARG A 93 -17.88 1.50 16.37
CA ARG A 93 -16.71 1.45 15.46
C ARG A 93 -17.12 1.23 14.02
N GLY A 94 -18.10 0.35 13.76
CA GLY A 94 -18.56 0.04 12.41
C GLY A 94 -19.17 1.23 11.67
N ARG A 95 -19.77 2.20 12.39
CA ARG A 95 -20.25 3.46 11.81
C ARG A 95 -19.14 4.32 11.18
N GLN A 96 -17.87 4.05 11.50
CA GLN A 96 -16.72 4.74 10.93
C GLN A 96 -16.24 4.13 9.61
N ALA A 97 -16.79 2.98 9.21
CA ALA A 97 -16.39 2.27 8.01
C ALA A 97 -16.46 3.15 6.76
N VAL A 98 -15.37 3.17 5.98
CA VAL A 98 -15.30 3.97 4.77
C VAL A 98 -14.69 3.17 3.61
N ALA A 99 -15.16 3.42 2.40
CA ALA A 99 -14.50 2.93 1.21
C ALA A 99 -13.16 3.66 1.00
N PHE A 100 -12.13 2.90 0.66
CA PHE A 100 -10.79 3.43 0.42
C PHE A 100 -10.07 2.59 -0.62
N THR A 101 -9.32 3.26 -1.49
CA THR A 101 -8.34 2.63 -2.36
C THR A 101 -7.00 3.33 -2.12
N PRO A 102 -5.97 2.63 -1.62
CA PRO A 102 -4.66 3.23 -1.37
C PRO A 102 -4.09 3.81 -2.66
N PRO A 103 -3.52 5.03 -2.63
CA PRO A 103 -2.82 5.59 -3.79
C PRO A 103 -1.74 4.66 -4.37
N GLU A 104 -1.06 3.89 -3.50
CA GLU A 104 -0.08 2.88 -3.91
C GLU A 104 -0.71 1.81 -4.83
N LEU A 105 -1.92 1.34 -4.53
CA LEU A 105 -2.62 0.36 -5.38
C LEU A 105 -2.99 0.96 -6.74
N ASN A 106 -3.54 2.19 -6.76
CA ASN A 106 -3.84 2.88 -8.01
C ASN A 106 -2.59 3.04 -8.88
N ALA A 107 -1.48 3.49 -8.28
CA ALA A 107 -0.21 3.66 -8.98
C ALA A 107 0.28 2.33 -9.58
N TYR A 108 0.26 1.25 -8.80
CA TYR A 108 0.67 -0.07 -9.29
C TYR A 108 -0.23 -0.58 -10.43
N GLN A 109 -1.54 -0.38 -10.34
CA GLN A 109 -2.47 -0.74 -11.41
C GLN A 109 -2.14 0.04 -12.69
N ASP A 110 -2.06 1.36 -12.59
CA ASP A 110 -1.81 2.24 -13.74
C ASP A 110 -0.45 1.93 -14.39
N LEU A 111 0.61 1.83 -13.59
CA LEU A 111 1.97 1.59 -14.10
C LEU A 111 2.11 0.21 -14.74
N THR A 112 1.46 -0.81 -14.18
CA THR A 112 1.47 -2.17 -14.73
C THR A 112 0.68 -2.25 -16.03
N GLN A 113 -0.52 -1.66 -16.07
CA GLN A 113 -1.36 -1.62 -17.28
C GLN A 113 -0.68 -0.86 -18.42
N ASN A 114 0.09 0.18 -18.08
CA ASN A 114 0.84 0.97 -19.06
C ASN A 114 2.23 0.38 -19.40
N HIS A 115 2.51 -0.86 -18.97
CA HIS A 115 3.75 -1.59 -19.24
C HIS A 115 5.02 -0.81 -18.88
N SER A 116 5.02 -0.12 -17.73
CA SER A 116 6.21 0.53 -17.21
C SER A 116 7.37 -0.47 -17.05
N SER A 117 8.53 -0.12 -17.60
CA SER A 117 9.77 -0.89 -17.45
C SER A 117 10.53 -0.57 -16.16
N ASN A 118 10.18 0.54 -15.51
CA ASN A 118 10.98 1.14 -14.43
C ASN A 118 10.34 0.96 -13.04
N THR A 119 9.22 0.23 -12.96
CA THR A 119 8.49 0.00 -11.71
C THR A 119 8.18 -1.48 -11.56
N PRO A 120 8.15 -1.99 -10.32
CA PRO A 120 7.72 -3.36 -10.08
C PRO A 120 6.30 -3.59 -10.61
N LYS A 121 6.02 -4.75 -11.20
CA LYS A 121 4.68 -5.07 -11.68
C LYS A 121 3.79 -5.49 -10.52
N LEU A 122 2.54 -5.05 -10.57
CA LEU A 122 1.48 -5.59 -9.73
C LEU A 122 1.20 -7.03 -10.16
N ILE A 123 1.28 -7.96 -9.21
CA ILE A 123 1.01 -9.37 -9.46
C ILE A 123 -0.46 -9.68 -9.14
N GLY A 124 -0.98 -9.11 -8.06
CA GLY A 124 -2.39 -9.24 -7.72
C GLY A 124 -2.78 -8.42 -6.50
N TYR A 125 -4.08 -8.32 -6.27
CA TYR A 125 -4.65 -7.62 -5.13
C TYR A 125 -6.02 -8.19 -4.77
N LYS A 126 -6.51 -7.83 -3.59
CA LYS A 126 -7.86 -8.05 -3.10
C LYS A 126 -8.28 -6.85 -2.26
N THR A 127 -9.45 -6.31 -2.56
CA THR A 127 -10.14 -5.34 -1.70
C THR A 127 -11.28 -6.05 -0.99
N GLY A 128 -11.60 -5.61 0.22
CA GLY A 128 -12.69 -6.16 1.00
C GLY A 128 -12.98 -5.31 2.23
N THR A 129 -13.88 -5.81 3.05
CA THR A 129 -14.29 -5.20 4.31
C THR A 129 -13.99 -6.13 5.48
N GLN A 130 -13.77 -5.55 6.65
CA GLN A 130 -13.55 -6.27 7.89
C GLN A 130 -14.87 -6.87 8.38
N ASP A 131 -14.81 -8.06 8.97
CA ASP A 131 -15.95 -8.69 9.59
C ASP A 131 -16.34 -8.03 10.93
N ARG A 132 -17.37 -8.57 11.60
CA ARG A 132 -17.89 -8.04 12.86
C ARG A 132 -16.86 -8.04 14.01
N SER A 133 -15.84 -8.89 13.95
CA SER A 133 -14.75 -8.97 14.92
C SER A 133 -13.58 -8.04 14.61
N GLY A 134 -13.60 -7.39 13.44
CA GLY A 134 -12.56 -6.47 12.99
C GLY A 134 -12.42 -5.20 13.84
N LEU A 135 -11.36 -4.45 13.56
CA LEU A 135 -11.03 -3.17 14.20
C LEU A 135 -12.04 -2.08 13.84
N VAL A 136 -12.60 -2.14 12.64
CA VAL A 136 -13.73 -1.34 12.19
C VAL A 136 -14.62 -2.26 11.38
N PRO A 137 -15.68 -2.85 11.97
CA PRO A 137 -16.61 -3.69 11.23
C PRO A 137 -17.14 -3.00 9.97
N GLY A 138 -17.04 -3.66 8.81
CA GLY A 138 -17.37 -3.05 7.52
C GLY A 138 -16.31 -2.10 6.94
N GLY A 139 -15.31 -1.69 7.74
CA GLY A 139 -14.19 -0.85 7.29
C GLY A 139 -13.28 -1.61 6.33
N PHE A 140 -12.44 -0.89 5.58
CA PHE A 140 -11.64 -1.53 4.53
C PHE A 140 -10.56 -2.48 5.07
N ILE A 141 -10.28 -3.53 4.29
CA ILE A 141 -9.09 -4.37 4.38
C ILE A 141 -8.63 -4.74 2.97
N ILE A 142 -7.38 -4.41 2.64
CA ILE A 142 -6.86 -4.46 1.27
C ILE A 142 -5.50 -5.14 1.27
N TRP A 143 -5.30 -6.02 0.32
CA TRP A 143 -4.06 -6.75 0.10
C TRP A 143 -3.58 -6.50 -1.31
N LEU A 144 -2.30 -6.26 -1.50
CA LEU A 144 -1.67 -6.18 -2.81
C LEU A 144 -0.31 -6.85 -2.78
N VAL A 145 0.07 -7.45 -3.90
CA VAL A 145 1.32 -8.18 -4.09
C VAL A 145 1.98 -7.71 -5.37
N TRP A 146 3.26 -7.41 -5.31
CA TRP A 146 4.06 -6.92 -6.43
C TRP A 146 5.46 -7.53 -6.45
N GLU A 147 6.12 -7.41 -7.59
CA GLU A 147 7.44 -7.99 -7.84
C GLU A 147 8.52 -7.44 -6.90
N ILE A 148 9.49 -8.30 -6.57
CA ILE A 148 10.77 -7.85 -6.01
C ILE A 148 11.68 -7.54 -7.20
N VAL A 149 12.13 -6.29 -7.31
CA VAL A 149 13.10 -5.89 -8.32
C VAL A 149 14.51 -6.11 -7.77
N PRO A 150 15.38 -6.88 -8.45
CA PRO A 150 16.76 -7.05 -8.03
C PRO A 150 17.51 -5.72 -8.15
N GLY A 151 18.36 -5.42 -7.17
CA GLY A 151 19.19 -4.22 -7.21
C GLY A 151 19.59 -3.75 -5.83
N LEU A 152 20.36 -2.65 -5.81
CA LEU A 152 20.77 -1.97 -4.61
C LEU A 152 19.81 -0.82 -4.31
N ARG A 153 19.25 -0.79 -3.10
CA ARG A 153 18.48 0.36 -2.63
C ARG A 153 19.44 1.52 -2.36
N LEU A 154 19.33 2.58 -3.16
CA LEU A 154 20.23 3.73 -3.09
C LEU A 154 19.88 4.76 -2.00
N GLY A 155 18.70 4.64 -1.39
CA GLY A 155 18.29 5.45 -0.24
C GLY A 155 17.04 4.94 0.45
N ASP A 156 16.87 5.38 1.69
CA ASP A 156 15.75 5.08 2.58
C ASP A 156 15.41 6.28 3.49
N ASP A 157 14.65 6.02 4.55
CA ASP A 157 14.16 7.05 5.47
C ASP A 157 15.31 7.70 6.26
N ASP A 158 16.47 7.04 6.36
CA ASP A 158 17.68 7.54 7.04
C ASP A 158 18.65 8.25 6.06
N GLY A 159 18.30 8.28 4.76
CA GLY A 159 18.99 9.06 3.74
C GLY A 159 19.49 8.24 2.55
N ALA A 160 20.38 8.84 1.76
CA ALA A 160 20.89 8.26 0.51
C ALA A 160 22.36 7.80 0.65
N GLY A 161 22.71 7.21 1.80
CA GLY A 161 24.08 6.77 2.10
C GLY A 161 24.71 5.91 1.00
N PRO A 162 24.04 4.83 0.54
CA PRO A 162 24.56 4.00 -0.54
C PRO A 162 24.76 4.77 -1.86
N PHE A 163 23.90 5.73 -2.19
CA PHE A 163 24.10 6.61 -3.35
C PHE A 163 25.36 7.48 -3.21
N TRP A 164 25.57 8.08 -2.04
CA TRP A 164 26.74 8.96 -1.82
C TRP A 164 28.05 8.20 -1.71
N ALA A 165 28.00 6.90 -1.40
CA ALA A 165 29.16 6.01 -1.40
C ALA A 165 29.61 5.61 -2.82
N LEU A 166 28.79 5.85 -3.85
CA LEU A 166 29.16 5.59 -5.25
C LEU A 166 30.18 6.61 -5.77
N GLU A 167 30.98 6.18 -6.73
CA GLU A 167 31.93 7.05 -7.42
C GLU A 167 31.21 8.19 -8.15
N SER A 168 31.92 9.29 -8.40
CA SER A 168 31.32 10.47 -9.03
C SER A 168 30.66 10.15 -10.37
N GLU A 169 31.29 9.28 -11.18
CA GLU A 169 30.76 8.88 -12.48
C GLU A 169 29.49 8.03 -12.34
N GLU A 170 29.49 7.05 -11.44
CA GLU A 170 28.32 6.18 -11.18
C GLU A 170 27.12 7.00 -10.67
N ARG A 171 27.36 7.98 -9.78
CA ARG A 171 26.30 8.89 -9.32
C ARG A 171 25.68 9.65 -10.49
N GLU A 172 26.49 10.08 -11.45
CA GLU A 172 25.99 10.82 -12.62
C GLU A 172 25.22 9.92 -13.60
N GLN A 173 25.66 8.68 -13.78
CA GLN A 173 24.90 7.69 -14.53
C GLN A 173 23.53 7.43 -13.90
N VAL A 174 23.46 7.27 -12.57
CA VAL A 174 22.20 7.11 -11.83
C VAL A 174 21.28 8.32 -12.01
N ARG A 175 21.80 9.55 -11.86
CA ARG A 175 21.01 10.78 -12.05
C ARG A 175 20.48 10.87 -13.48
N THR A 176 21.34 10.62 -14.47
CA THR A 176 20.97 10.65 -15.88
C THR A 176 19.87 9.63 -16.19
N ALA A 177 20.03 8.39 -15.70
CA ALA A 177 19.02 7.34 -15.87
C ALA A 177 17.68 7.74 -15.22
N PHE A 178 17.71 8.33 -14.02
CA PHE A 178 16.52 8.82 -13.35
C PHE A 178 15.82 9.93 -14.15
N VAL A 179 16.56 10.95 -14.59
CA VAL A 179 16.02 12.07 -15.38
C VAL A 179 15.42 11.58 -16.69
N ASN A 180 16.07 10.64 -17.39
CA ASN A 180 15.56 10.06 -18.63
C ASN A 180 14.29 9.23 -18.41
N ALA A 181 14.11 8.64 -17.22
CA ALA A 181 12.93 7.88 -16.87
C ALA A 181 11.73 8.77 -16.45
N LEU A 182 11.97 9.97 -15.90
CA LEU A 182 10.92 10.86 -15.38
C LEU A 182 9.78 11.20 -16.37
N PRO A 183 10.04 11.51 -17.65
CA PRO A 183 8.98 11.85 -18.60
C PRO A 183 7.94 10.73 -18.80
N TYR A 184 8.34 9.46 -18.63
CA TYR A 184 7.43 8.32 -18.70
C TYR A 184 6.41 8.33 -17.55
N PHE A 185 6.74 8.95 -16.43
CA PHE A 185 5.86 9.14 -15.28
C PHE A 185 5.04 10.44 -15.39
N VAL A 186 5.68 11.57 -15.74
CA VAL A 186 5.04 12.90 -15.73
C VAL A 186 4.11 13.12 -16.93
N GLY A 187 4.50 12.67 -18.13
CA GLY A 187 3.70 12.86 -19.36
C GLY A 187 2.43 12.00 -19.43
N ARG A 188 2.29 11.00 -18.56
CA ARG A 188 1.14 10.08 -18.52
C ARG A 188 0.16 10.36 -17.37
N LEU A 189 0.62 10.91 -16.24
CA LEU A 189 -0.25 11.36 -15.14
C LEU A 189 -1.11 12.59 -15.53
N SER A 190 -0.66 13.42 -16.48
CA SER A 190 -1.44 14.57 -16.97
C SER A 190 -2.63 14.18 -17.85
N LYS A 191 -2.63 12.98 -18.43
CA LYS A 191 -3.73 12.49 -19.30
C LYS A 191 -4.89 11.88 -18.52
N THR A 192 -4.66 11.35 -17.33
CA THR A 192 -5.71 10.78 -16.46
C THR A 192 -6.52 11.85 -15.72
N SER A 193 -5.99 13.06 -15.55
CA SER A 193 -6.72 14.19 -14.94
C SER A 193 -7.81 14.81 -15.85
N LYS A 194 -7.90 14.45 -17.14
CA LYS A 194 -8.83 15.09 -18.10
C LYS A 194 -10.16 14.38 -18.33
N ARG A 195 -10.55 13.38 -17.53
CA ARG A 195 -11.87 12.73 -17.65
C ARG A 195 -12.65 12.68 -16.34
N ARG A 196 -13.18 13.82 -15.93
CA ARG A 196 -14.54 13.93 -15.36
C ARG A 196 -15.16 15.23 -15.87
N ARG A 197 -16.01 15.15 -16.90
CA ARG A 197 -16.98 16.22 -17.17
C ARG A 197 -18.09 16.10 -16.11
N PRO A 198 -18.60 17.21 -15.55
CA PRO A 198 -19.77 17.17 -14.70
C PRO A 198 -20.96 16.59 -15.47
N LEU A 199 -21.73 15.71 -14.83
CA LEU A 199 -23.09 15.41 -15.24
C LEU A 199 -23.89 16.69 -15.05
N GLU A 200 -24.32 17.30 -16.14
CA GLU A 200 -25.41 18.28 -16.11
C GLU A 200 -26.68 17.53 -15.69
N PHE A 201 -27.24 17.91 -14.54
CA PHE A 201 -28.62 17.60 -14.20
C PHE A 201 -29.48 18.67 -14.88
N ALA A 202 -30.29 18.25 -15.86
CA ALA A 202 -31.41 19.03 -16.33
C ALA A 202 -32.67 18.57 -15.59
N GLU A 203 -33.42 19.54 -15.06
CA GLU A 203 -34.81 19.38 -14.62
C GLU A 203 -35.74 18.98 -15.79
#